data_AF-A0AAU6RDF9-F1
#
_entry.id   AF-A0AAU6RDF9-F1
#
_cell.length_a   1.000
_cell.length_b   1.000
_cell.length_c   1.000
_cell.angle_alpha   90.00
_cell.angle_beta   90.00
_cell.angle_gamma   90.00
#
_symmetry.space_group_name_H-M   'P 1'
#
loop_
_entity.id
_entity.type
_entity.pdbx_description
1 polymer ?
#
loop_
_entity_poly.entity_id
_entity_poly.type
_entity_poly.pdbx_seq_one_letter_code
_entity_poly.pdbx_strand_id
1 'polypeptide(L)'
;MFKFLKAIIKLTLIVTVCIMIYLIIQLNPFANNPNQPENEREAVTYNLEDNALFRNIPLSQVKNAFNFMDKQEFMAVSGLSLMGYNDEYLAGKRGNDYILYRFGEQQVQVYADEYALDQALTKRSQRIELKDISAY
;
A
#
# COMPACT_ATOMS: atom_id res chain seq x y z
N MET A 1 -22.67 38.23 -3.00
CA MET A 1 -23.21 36.86 -2.77
C MET A 1 -22.32 35.75 -3.36
N PHE A 2 -21.90 35.81 -4.63
CA PHE A 2 -21.09 34.76 -5.27
C PHE A 2 -19.70 34.47 -4.68
N LYS A 3 -19.02 35.47 -4.07
CA LYS A 3 -17.70 35.25 -3.44
C LYS A 3 -17.78 34.38 -2.19
N PHE A 4 -18.83 34.55 -1.37
CA PHE A 4 -19.07 33.73 -0.19
C PHE A 4 -19.45 32.29 -0.57
N LEU A 5 -20.26 32.12 -1.63
CA LEU A 5 -20.62 30.79 -2.12
C LEU A 5 -19.39 30.00 -2.61
N LYS A 6 -18.47 30.63 -3.35
CA LYS A 6 -17.21 30.00 -3.77
C LYS A 6 -16.28 29.68 -2.59
N ALA A 7 -16.25 30.50 -1.55
CA ALA A 7 -15.47 30.25 -0.35
C ALA A 7 -16.03 29.05 0.44
N ILE A 8 -17.36 28.94 0.55
CA ILE A 8 -18.03 27.81 1.19
C ILE A 8 -17.74 26.50 0.44
N ILE A 9 -17.83 26.51 -0.90
CA ILE A 9 -17.52 25.33 -1.74
C ILE A 9 -16.07 24.86 -1.54
N LYS A 10 -15.10 25.80 -1.51
CA LYS A 10 -13.69 25.46 -1.25
C LYS A 10 -13.49 24.90 0.15
N LEU A 11 -14.15 25.47 1.15
CA LEU A 11 -14.08 25.00 2.53
C LEU A 11 -14.63 23.57 2.65
N THR A 12 -15.79 23.29 2.04
CA THR A 12 -16.37 21.95 2.05
C THR A 12 -15.47 20.93 1.36
N LEU A 13 -14.80 21.30 0.26
CA LEU A 13 -13.89 20.40 -0.46
C LEU A 13 -12.60 20.12 0.33
N ILE A 14 -12.09 21.11 1.06
CA ILE A 14 -10.93 20.91 1.96
C ILE A 14 -11.34 19.99 3.12
N VAL A 15 -12.50 20.22 3.73
CA VAL A 15 -12.99 19.41 4.85
C VAL A 15 -13.22 17.95 4.43
N THR A 16 -13.81 17.70 3.26
CA THR A 16 -13.97 16.32 2.76
C THR A 16 -12.64 15.64 2.49
N VAL A 17 -11.65 16.35 1.94
CA VAL A 17 -10.29 15.81 1.75
C VAL A 17 -9.61 15.52 3.09
N CYS A 18 -9.72 16.41 4.09
CA CYS A 18 -9.19 16.18 5.43
C CYS A 18 -9.85 14.98 6.12
N ILE A 19 -11.17 14.79 5.97
CA ILE A 19 -11.89 13.63 6.50
C ILE A 19 -11.44 12.35 5.82
N MET A 20 -11.26 12.35 4.49
CA MET A 20 -10.74 11.20 3.75
C MET A 20 -9.32 10.84 4.20
N ILE A 21 -8.42 11.82 4.35
CA ILE A 21 -7.06 11.61 4.88
C ILE A 21 -7.10 11.06 6.32
N TYR A 22 -7.96 11.62 7.18
CA TYR A 22 -8.13 11.15 8.55
C TYR A 22 -8.62 9.70 8.61
N LEU A 23 -9.59 9.34 7.77
CA LEU A 23 -10.09 7.98 7.64
C LEU A 23 -9.01 7.02 7.09
N ILE A 24 -8.18 7.45 6.14
CA ILE A 24 -7.04 6.65 5.64
C ILE A 24 -6.02 6.36 6.75
N ILE A 25 -5.78 7.32 7.66
CA ILE A 25 -4.87 7.14 8.81
C ILE A 25 -5.49 6.22 9.88
N GLN A 26 -6.77 6.40 10.20
CA GLN A 26 -7.49 5.62 11.23
C GLN A 26 -7.81 4.18 10.79
N LEU A 27 -8.20 4.00 9.52
CA LEU A 27 -8.45 2.69 8.92
C LEU A 27 -7.18 2.09 8.31
N ASN A 28 -6.01 2.63 8.65
CA ASN A 28 -4.75 2.03 8.24
C ASN A 28 -4.60 0.69 8.99
N PRO A 29 -4.68 -0.48 8.32
CA PRO A 29 -4.62 -1.78 9.00
C PRO A 29 -3.21 -2.08 9.57
N PHE A 30 -2.28 -1.14 9.40
CA PHE A 30 -0.90 -1.17 9.87
C PHE A 30 -0.65 -0.14 11.01
N ALA A 31 -1.70 0.42 11.63
CA ALA A 31 -1.54 1.23 12.83
C ALA A 31 -1.12 0.33 14.00
N ASN A 32 0.21 0.23 14.17
CA ASN A 32 0.98 -0.38 15.26
C ASN A 32 0.17 -1.03 16.39
N ASN A 33 0.19 -2.37 16.43
CA ASN A 33 -0.17 -3.11 17.63
C ASN A 33 1.10 -3.17 18.52
N PRO A 34 1.14 -2.51 19.70
CA PRO A 34 2.38 -2.33 20.47
C PRO A 34 2.90 -3.60 21.17
N ASN A 35 2.27 -4.76 20.93
CA ASN A 35 2.60 -6.02 21.58
C ASN A 35 2.98 -7.07 20.53
N GLN A 36 4.13 -6.92 19.89
CA GLN A 36 4.74 -8.02 19.12
C GLN A 36 6.18 -8.22 19.62
N PRO A 37 6.52 -9.42 20.13
CA PRO A 37 7.83 -9.67 20.73
C PRO A 37 8.97 -9.52 19.71
N GLU A 38 10.02 -8.82 20.13
CA GLU A 38 11.22 -8.41 19.36
C GLU A 38 12.17 -9.58 19.03
N ASN A 39 11.69 -10.82 18.96
CA ASN A 39 12.55 -11.99 18.76
C ASN A 39 11.90 -12.98 17.81
N GLU A 40 11.92 -12.65 16.51
CA GLU A 40 12.07 -13.56 15.36
C GLU A 40 11.94 -12.69 14.09
N ARG A 41 12.93 -12.77 13.19
CA ARG A 41 12.96 -12.02 11.92
C ARG A 41 12.01 -12.66 10.91
N GLU A 42 10.75 -12.83 11.29
CA GLU A 42 9.71 -13.43 10.48
C GLU A 42 8.71 -12.35 10.02
N ALA A 43 8.25 -12.49 8.78
CA ALA A 43 7.38 -11.51 8.16
C ALA A 43 6.02 -11.47 8.87
N VAL A 44 5.54 -10.26 9.21
CA VAL A 44 4.18 -10.10 9.75
C VAL A 44 3.21 -10.19 8.59
N THR A 45 2.18 -11.04 8.72
CA THR A 45 1.20 -11.26 7.66
C THR A 45 -0.10 -10.51 7.95
N TYR A 46 -0.59 -9.75 6.97
CA TYR A 46 -1.80 -8.94 7.05
C TYR A 46 -2.82 -9.38 6.01
N ASN A 47 -4.11 -9.41 6.36
CA ASN A 47 -5.18 -9.76 5.43
C ASN A 47 -5.60 -8.54 4.57
N LEU A 48 -5.84 -8.79 3.28
CA LEU A 48 -6.25 -7.80 2.28
C LEU A 48 -7.73 -7.44 2.32
N GLU A 49 -8.57 -8.27 2.96
CA GLU A 49 -10.00 -7.94 3.17
C GLU A 49 -10.17 -6.62 3.95
N ASP A 50 -9.17 -6.29 4.77
CA ASP A 50 -9.08 -5.05 5.53
C ASP A 50 -8.53 -3.86 4.71
N ASN A 51 -8.08 -4.09 3.46
CA ASN A 51 -7.51 -3.06 2.59
C ASN A 51 -8.56 -2.48 1.61
N ALA A 52 -8.83 -1.18 1.76
CA ALA A 52 -9.80 -0.47 0.93
C ALA A 52 -9.51 -0.49 -0.58
N LEU A 53 -8.24 -0.67 -1.00
CA LEU A 53 -7.85 -0.72 -2.42
C LEU A 53 -8.32 -1.99 -3.13
N PHE A 54 -8.43 -3.10 -2.40
CA PHE A 54 -8.65 -4.43 -3.01
C PHE A 54 -9.95 -5.08 -2.60
N ARG A 55 -10.67 -4.54 -1.60
CA ARG A 55 -11.90 -5.11 -1.00
C ARG A 55 -12.99 -5.53 -2.00
N ASN A 56 -13.06 -4.88 -3.17
CA ASN A 56 -14.10 -5.11 -4.18
C ASN A 56 -13.57 -5.75 -5.48
N ILE A 57 -12.31 -6.19 -5.51
CA ILE A 57 -11.70 -6.81 -6.68
C ILE A 57 -11.58 -8.30 -6.41
N PRO A 58 -12.17 -9.18 -7.23
CA PRO A 58 -11.94 -10.62 -7.12
C PRO A 58 -10.44 -10.89 -7.15
N LEU A 59 -9.93 -11.71 -6.23
CA LEU A 59 -8.49 -11.96 -6.09
C LEU A 59 -7.82 -12.37 -7.41
N SER A 60 -8.48 -13.21 -8.20
CA SER A 60 -8.01 -13.63 -9.53
C SER A 60 -7.86 -12.49 -10.55
N GLN A 61 -8.50 -11.34 -10.30
CA GLN A 61 -8.47 -10.15 -11.16
C GLN A 61 -7.56 -9.05 -10.63
N VAL A 62 -6.98 -9.20 -9.43
CA VAL A 62 -6.17 -8.15 -8.80
C VAL A 62 -4.96 -7.78 -9.67
N LYS A 63 -4.28 -8.76 -10.29
CA LYS A 63 -3.18 -8.48 -11.23
C LYS A 63 -3.63 -7.63 -12.41
N ASN A 64 -4.75 -7.98 -13.01
CA ASN A 64 -5.28 -7.26 -14.17
C ASN A 64 -5.66 -5.83 -13.78
N ALA A 65 -6.39 -5.66 -12.69
CA ALA A 65 -6.73 -4.33 -12.17
C ALA A 65 -5.47 -3.50 -11.89
N PHE A 66 -4.47 -4.08 -11.21
CA PHE A 66 -3.19 -3.42 -10.96
C PHE A 66 -2.48 -3.00 -12.24
N ASN A 67 -2.49 -3.84 -13.27
CA ASN A 67 -1.89 -3.52 -14.56
C ASN A 67 -2.54 -2.30 -15.23
N PHE A 68 -3.87 -2.16 -15.11
CA PHE A 68 -4.62 -1.02 -15.66
C PHE A 68 -4.51 0.27 -14.84
N MET A 69 -4.12 0.20 -13.57
CA MET A 69 -3.96 1.39 -12.72
C MET A 69 -2.74 2.23 -13.12
N ASP A 70 -2.88 3.55 -13.06
CA ASP A 70 -1.72 4.43 -13.09
C ASP A 70 -0.83 4.15 -11.87
N LYS A 71 0.46 3.96 -12.11
CA LYS A 71 1.40 3.49 -11.08
C LYS A 71 1.76 4.60 -10.10
N GLN A 72 1.83 5.85 -10.56
CA GLN A 72 2.07 7.00 -9.69
C GLN A 72 0.86 7.23 -8.77
N GLU A 73 -0.36 7.20 -9.32
CA GLU A 73 -1.59 7.31 -8.53
C GLU A 73 -1.72 6.16 -7.53
N PHE A 74 -1.44 4.93 -7.95
CA PHE A 74 -1.46 3.78 -7.06
C PHE A 74 -0.49 3.95 -5.89
N MET A 75 0.76 4.37 -6.15
CA MET A 75 1.75 4.63 -5.10
C MET A 75 1.28 5.75 -4.15
N ALA A 76 0.76 6.85 -4.70
CA ALA A 76 0.27 7.98 -3.92
C ALA A 76 -0.89 7.60 -2.98
N VAL A 77 -1.86 6.81 -3.48
CA VAL A 77 -3.04 6.39 -2.69
C VAL A 77 -2.68 5.28 -1.70
N SER A 78 -1.82 4.33 -2.08
CA SER A 78 -1.37 3.25 -1.20
C SER A 78 -0.39 3.73 -0.13
N GLY A 79 0.24 4.90 -0.32
CA GLY A 79 1.27 5.45 0.54
C GLY A 79 2.62 4.74 0.37
N LEU A 80 2.85 4.07 -0.76
CA LEU A 80 4.14 3.48 -1.09
C LEU A 80 5.13 4.57 -1.52
N SER A 81 6.26 4.67 -0.82
CA SER A 81 7.36 5.55 -1.20
C SER A 81 8.28 4.93 -2.24
N LEU A 82 8.40 3.60 -2.21
CA LEU A 82 9.09 2.79 -3.23
C LEU A 82 8.18 1.64 -3.66
N MET A 83 8.25 1.25 -4.92
CA MET A 83 7.47 0.15 -5.47
C MET A 83 8.28 -0.58 -6.53
N GLY A 84 8.10 -1.89 -6.59
CA GLY A 84 8.54 -2.73 -7.69
C GLY A 84 7.54 -3.86 -7.88
N TYR A 85 7.40 -4.36 -9.10
CA TYR A 85 6.49 -5.46 -9.36
C TYR A 85 6.95 -6.30 -10.54
N ASN A 86 6.46 -7.54 -10.60
CA ASN A 86 6.64 -8.43 -11.74
C ASN A 86 5.32 -9.16 -12.04
N ASP A 87 5.38 -10.29 -12.73
CA ASP A 87 4.19 -11.04 -13.10
C ASP A 87 3.46 -11.69 -11.91
N GLU A 88 4.13 -11.91 -10.79
CA GLU A 88 3.59 -12.66 -9.65
C GLU A 88 3.47 -11.82 -8.38
N TYR A 89 4.34 -10.82 -8.20
CA TYR A 89 4.44 -10.07 -6.96
C TYR A 89 4.48 -8.57 -7.17
N LEU A 90 3.96 -7.87 -6.17
CA LEU A 90 4.15 -6.46 -5.88
C LEU A 90 4.99 -6.36 -4.61
N ALA A 91 6.09 -5.61 -4.65
CA ALA A 91 6.89 -5.25 -3.50
C ALA A 91 6.91 -3.72 -3.33
N GLY A 92 7.11 -3.24 -2.11
CA GLY A 92 7.18 -1.81 -1.90
C GLY A 92 7.60 -1.42 -0.49
N LYS A 93 7.88 -0.14 -0.31
CA LYS A 93 8.18 0.47 0.98
C LYS A 93 7.06 1.40 1.39
N ARG A 94 6.54 1.24 2.61
CA ARG A 94 5.49 2.08 3.20
C ARG A 94 5.93 2.55 4.58
N GLY A 95 6.17 3.85 4.72
CA GLY A 95 6.77 4.38 5.95
C GLY A 95 8.15 3.76 6.19
N ASN A 96 8.30 3.04 7.30
CA ASN A 96 9.53 2.34 7.65
C ASN A 96 9.54 0.85 7.24
N ASP A 97 8.38 0.32 6.81
CA ASP A 97 8.23 -1.10 6.56
C ASP A 97 8.33 -1.43 5.07
N TYR A 98 8.71 -2.67 4.79
CA TYR A 98 8.77 -3.25 3.44
C TYR A 98 7.67 -4.30 3.29
N ILE A 99 6.98 -4.30 2.15
CA ILE A 99 5.88 -5.21 1.88
C ILE A 99 6.18 -6.11 0.69
N LEU A 100 5.67 -7.33 0.73
CA LEU A 100 5.58 -8.26 -0.38
C LEU A 100 4.17 -8.79 -0.48
N TYR A 101 3.57 -8.61 -1.64
CA TYR A 101 2.24 -9.09 -1.98
C TYR A 101 2.31 -9.98 -3.21
N ARG A 102 1.74 -11.19 -3.14
CA ARG A 102 1.57 -12.05 -4.31
C ARG A 102 0.18 -11.83 -4.90
N PHE A 103 0.11 -11.51 -6.18
CA PHE A 103 -1.17 -11.22 -6.81
C PHE A 103 -2.16 -12.37 -6.66
N GLY A 104 -3.36 -12.06 -6.16
CA GLY A 104 -4.43 -13.01 -5.98
C GLY A 104 -4.38 -13.81 -4.67
N GLU A 105 -3.41 -13.56 -3.81
CA GLU A 105 -3.47 -14.03 -2.42
C GLU A 105 -4.26 -13.03 -1.56
N GLN A 106 -4.77 -13.50 -0.41
CA GLN A 106 -5.46 -12.66 0.57
C GLN A 106 -4.49 -11.96 1.53
N GLN A 107 -3.20 -12.24 1.43
CA GLN A 107 -2.23 -11.88 2.46
C GLN A 107 -1.10 -11.03 1.90
N VAL A 108 -0.70 -10.02 2.67
CA VAL A 108 0.51 -9.21 2.44
C VAL A 108 1.51 -9.54 3.54
N GLN A 109 2.75 -9.78 3.14
CA GLN A 109 3.85 -10.01 4.05
C GLN A 109 4.60 -8.71 4.30
N VAL A 110 4.93 -8.42 5.55
CA VAL A 110 5.60 -7.20 5.99
C VAL A 110 6.93 -7.54 6.64
N TYR A 111 7.97 -6.83 6.23
CA TYR A 111 9.37 -7.01 6.59
C TYR A 111 9.90 -5.72 7.21
N ALA A 112 10.75 -5.85 8.22
CA ALA A 112 11.32 -4.72 8.94
C ALA A 112 12.35 -3.92 8.12
N ASP A 113 12.99 -4.55 7.15
CA ASP A 113 14.02 -3.93 6.31
C ASP A 113 14.08 -4.54 4.90
N GLU A 114 14.79 -3.85 4.01
CA GLU A 114 14.96 -4.22 2.60
C GLU A 114 15.69 -5.54 2.44
N TYR A 115 16.65 -5.82 3.31
CA TYR A 115 17.45 -7.03 3.25
C TYR A 115 16.59 -8.28 3.52
N ALA A 116 15.67 -8.21 4.47
CA ALA A 116 14.71 -9.27 4.75
C ALA A 116 13.74 -9.50 3.58
N LEU A 117 13.28 -8.42 2.93
CA LEU A 117 12.48 -8.50 1.70
C LEU A 117 13.27 -9.17 0.56
N ASP A 118 14.52 -8.78 0.36
CA ASP A 118 15.39 -9.34 -0.69
C ASP A 118 15.70 -10.82 -0.47
N GLN A 119 15.92 -11.23 0.79
CA GLN A 119 16.05 -12.65 1.12
C GLN A 119 14.77 -13.42 0.80
N ALA A 120 13.60 -12.84 1.12
CA ALA A 120 12.31 -13.44 0.81
C ALA A 120 12.07 -13.59 -0.70
N LEU A 121 12.45 -12.59 -1.51
CA LEU A 121 12.39 -12.66 -2.96
C LEU A 121 13.36 -13.71 -3.52
N THR A 122 14.60 -13.72 -3.02
CA THR A 122 15.64 -14.67 -3.44
C THR A 122 15.24 -16.12 -3.16
N LYS A 123 14.68 -16.40 -1.97
CA LYS A 123 14.15 -17.74 -1.62
C LYS A 123 13.04 -18.21 -2.56
N ARG A 124 12.35 -17.28 -3.23
CA ARG A 124 11.27 -17.54 -4.19
C ARG A 124 11.75 -17.48 -5.65
N SER A 125 13.06 -17.37 -5.88
CA SER A 125 13.67 -17.17 -7.20
C SER A 125 13.13 -15.93 -7.93
N GLN A 126 12.74 -14.91 -7.18
CA GLN A 126 12.24 -13.64 -7.69
C GLN A 126 13.30 -12.55 -7.53
N ARG A 127 13.27 -11.58 -8.45
CA ARG A 127 14.05 -10.34 -8.33
C ARG A 127 13.15 -9.18 -8.70
N ILE A 128 13.00 -8.24 -7.78
CA ILE A 128 12.18 -7.04 -7.94
C ILE A 128 12.99 -5.86 -7.45
N GLU A 129 13.23 -4.89 -8.32
CA GLU A 129 13.89 -3.64 -7.97
C GLU A 129 12.83 -2.64 -7.50
N LEU A 130 13.05 -2.03 -6.33
CA LEU A 130 12.19 -0.99 -5.79
C LEU A 130 12.58 0.37 -6.35
N LYS A 131 11.61 1.07 -6.95
CA LYS A 131 11.79 2.37 -7.58
C LYS A 131 10.89 3.41 -6.92
N ASP A 132 11.35 4.65 -6.89
CA ASP A 132 10.54 5.77 -6.42
C ASP A 132 9.47 6.15 -7.45
N ILE A 133 8.54 7.03 -7.03
CA ILE A 133 7.39 7.45 -7.82
C ILE A 133 7.75 8.11 -9.15
N SER A 134 8.93 8.74 -9.27
CA SER A 134 9.36 9.42 -10.49
C SER A 134 9.80 8.47 -11.61
N ALA A 135 9.98 7.19 -11.30
CA ALA A 135 10.36 6.16 -12.25
C ALA A 135 9.16 5.51 -12.98
N TYR A 136 7.93 5.92 -12.64
CA TYR A 136 6.66 5.44 -13.19
C TYR A 136 5.91 6.57 -13.86
#